data_AF-A0A5N4EKL2-F1
#
_entry.id   AF-A0A5N4EKL2-F1
#
_cell.length_a   1.000
_cell.length_b   1.000
_cell.length_c   1.000
_cell.angle_alpha   90.00
_cell.angle_beta   90.00
_cell.angle_gamma   90.00
#
_symmetry.space_group_name_H-M   'P 1'
#
loop_
_entity.id
_entity.type
_entity.pdbx_description
1 polymer ?
#
loop_
_entity_poly.entity_id
_entity_poly.type
_entity_poly.pdbx_seq_one_letter_code
_entity_poly.pdbx_strand_id
1 'polypeptide(L)'
;MASLFKKKTVDGMHGPSESGPCLSKKKAMSLDSNTVSFVVLLDVIKEQNRELRGTQRAIIRDRAALEKQEKQLELEIKKMAKIGNKEACRVLAKQLVHLRKQKTRTFAVSSKVTSMSTQTKVMNSQMKMAGAMSTTAKTMQAVNKKMDPQKTLQTMQNFQKENMKMEMTEEMINDTLDDIFDGSDDEEESQDIVNQVLDEIGIEISGKMAKAPSAARSLPSASTSKATISDEEIERQLKALGVD
;
A
#
# COMPACT_ATOMS: atom_id res chain seq x y z
N MET A 1 76.84 23.64 5.10
CA MET A 1 75.78 24.08 6.04
C MET A 1 74.84 25.01 5.29
N ALA A 2 73.65 24.52 4.92
CA ALA A 2 72.38 24.84 5.59
C ALA A 2 71.87 26.25 5.19
N SER A 3 70.97 26.38 4.20
CA SER A 3 69.50 26.27 4.26
C SER A 3 68.76 27.56 4.70
N LEU A 4 67.58 27.78 4.10
CA LEU A 4 66.51 28.80 4.31
C LEU A 4 66.58 30.00 3.34
N PHE A 5 65.77 30.14 2.28
CA PHE A 5 64.30 30.06 2.06
C PHE A 5 63.51 31.28 2.60
N LYS A 6 63.17 32.24 1.70
CA LYS A 6 61.80 32.78 1.56
C LYS A 6 61.65 33.78 0.39
N LYS A 7 60.78 33.39 -0.56
CA LYS A 7 59.81 34.16 -1.39
C LYS A 7 60.16 35.60 -1.81
N LYS A 8 60.23 35.82 -3.13
CA LYS A 8 59.76 37.04 -3.84
C LYS A 8 59.53 36.75 -5.33
N THR A 9 58.29 36.89 -5.77
CA THR A 9 57.83 37.13 -7.15
C THR A 9 57.09 38.48 -7.05
N VAL A 10 57.55 39.63 -7.59
CA VAL A 10 57.69 40.04 -9.01
C VAL A 10 56.31 39.89 -9.67
N ASP A 11 55.51 40.91 -10.02
CA ASP A 11 55.74 42.30 -10.45
C ASP A 11 54.46 43.17 -10.35
N GLY A 12 54.62 44.50 -10.40
CA GLY A 12 53.73 45.38 -11.19
C GLY A 12 52.75 46.28 -10.45
N MET A 13 53.18 47.50 -10.14
CA MET A 13 52.36 48.60 -9.61
C MET A 13 51.83 49.56 -10.71
N HIS A 14 50.68 50.16 -10.40
CA HIS A 14 50.18 51.51 -10.75
C HIS A 14 49.40 51.78 -12.06
N GLY A 15 48.09 52.10 -11.91
CA GLY A 15 47.19 52.76 -12.88
C GLY A 15 47.35 54.30 -12.90
N PRO A 16 46.32 55.15 -13.16
CA PRO A 16 44.90 54.93 -13.52
C PRO A 16 44.37 55.81 -14.71
N SER A 17 43.18 55.52 -15.28
CA SER A 17 42.26 56.55 -15.83
C SER A 17 40.85 55.96 -16.10
N GLU A 18 39.86 56.85 -16.04
CA GLU A 18 38.48 56.62 -15.58
C GLU A 18 37.44 56.25 -16.66
N SER A 19 36.33 55.70 -16.15
CA SER A 19 34.92 55.95 -16.54
C SER A 19 34.23 55.07 -17.61
N GLY A 20 33.16 54.38 -17.18
CA GLY A 20 32.13 53.77 -18.03
C GLY A 20 31.35 52.64 -17.32
N PRO A 21 30.04 52.79 -17.03
CA PRO A 21 29.33 51.96 -16.05
C PRO A 21 28.90 50.58 -16.54
N CYS A 22 28.84 49.65 -15.57
CA CYS A 22 28.23 48.33 -15.64
C CYS A 22 26.89 48.32 -16.39
N LEU A 23 26.84 47.63 -17.53
CA LEU A 23 25.58 47.15 -18.10
C LEU A 23 25.60 45.63 -18.12
N SER A 24 25.11 45.08 -17.02
CA SER A 24 24.47 43.78 -16.99
C SER A 24 23.38 43.75 -18.07
N LYS A 25 23.71 43.32 -19.28
CA LYS A 25 22.69 42.82 -20.20
C LYS A 25 22.25 41.46 -19.65
N LYS A 26 21.32 41.54 -18.70
CA LYS A 26 20.35 40.48 -18.40
C LYS A 26 19.82 40.00 -19.75
N LYS A 27 20.38 38.91 -20.26
CA LYS A 27 19.64 38.07 -21.19
C LYS A 27 18.61 37.39 -20.33
N ALA A 28 17.50 38.09 -20.08
CA ALA A 28 16.29 37.48 -19.60
C ALA A 28 15.99 36.37 -20.60
N MET A 29 16.27 35.13 -20.20
CA MET A 29 15.78 33.95 -20.87
C MET A 29 14.27 34.11 -20.86
N SER A 30 13.71 34.55 -21.99
CA SER A 30 12.32 34.31 -22.32
C SER A 30 12.18 32.79 -22.39
N LEU A 31 11.83 32.16 -21.27
CA LEU A 31 11.41 30.78 -21.26
C LEU A 31 10.12 30.74 -22.09
N ASP A 32 10.17 30.14 -23.28
CA ASP A 32 9.01 29.96 -24.13
C ASP A 32 7.84 29.42 -23.29
N SER A 33 6.62 29.90 -23.50
CA SER A 33 5.42 29.51 -22.74
C SER A 33 5.23 27.97 -22.64
N ASN A 34 5.69 27.22 -23.64
CA ASN A 34 5.73 25.75 -23.65
C ASN A 34 6.72 25.14 -22.64
N THR A 35 7.84 25.80 -22.37
CA THR A 35 8.85 25.35 -21.39
C THR A 35 8.36 25.59 -19.97
N VAL A 36 7.66 26.70 -19.73
CA VAL A 36 7.03 27.00 -18.44
C VAL A 36 5.93 25.98 -18.14
N SER A 37 5.08 25.66 -19.11
CA SER A 37 4.02 24.66 -18.97
C SER A 37 4.58 23.26 -18.67
N PHE A 38 5.69 22.87 -19.30
CA PHE A 38 6.36 21.60 -19.05
C PHE A 38 6.97 21.50 -17.65
N VAL A 39 7.62 22.57 -17.17
CA VAL A 39 8.22 22.62 -15.82
C VAL A 39 7.12 22.58 -14.74
N VAL A 40 6.06 23.36 -14.92
CA VAL A 40 4.90 23.36 -14.00
C VAL A 40 4.27 21.96 -13.91
N LEU A 41 4.10 21.27 -15.04
CA LEU A 41 3.50 19.94 -15.07
C LEU A 41 4.40 18.86 -14.46
N LEU A 42 5.72 18.94 -14.66
CA LEU A 42 6.66 18.04 -13.97
C LEU A 42 6.66 18.24 -12.45
N ASP A 43 6.50 19.47 -11.98
CA ASP A 43 6.44 19.76 -10.55
C ASP A 43 5.12 19.29 -9.94
N VAL A 44 4.00 19.39 -10.67
CA VAL A 44 2.72 18.77 -10.29
C VAL A 44 2.86 17.25 -10.16
N ILE A 45 3.50 16.56 -11.12
CA ILE A 45 3.70 15.10 -11.09
C ILE A 45 4.59 14.69 -9.90
N LYS A 46 5.63 15.47 -9.57
CA LYS A 46 6.48 15.21 -8.40
C LYS A 46 5.72 15.38 -7.09
N GLU A 47 4.91 16.43 -6.97
CA GLU A 47 4.12 16.68 -5.77
C GLU A 47 3.07 15.57 -5.57
N GLN A 48 2.37 15.18 -6.64
CA GLN A 48 1.47 14.01 -6.61
C GLN A 48 2.20 12.74 -6.15
N ASN A 49 3.42 12.48 -6.63
CA ASN A 49 4.19 11.32 -6.19
C ASN A 49 4.54 11.39 -4.69
N ARG A 50 4.81 12.59 -4.17
CA ARG A 50 5.10 12.82 -2.75
C ARG A 50 3.85 12.62 -1.90
N GLU A 51 2.72 13.13 -2.35
CA GLU A 51 1.41 12.97 -1.70
C GLU A 51 1.00 11.50 -1.67
N LEU A 52 1.06 10.79 -2.80
CA LEU A 52 0.75 9.35 -2.88
C LEU A 52 1.60 8.51 -1.92
N ARG A 53 2.90 8.83 -1.78
CA ARG A 53 3.77 8.19 -0.77
C ARG A 53 3.35 8.51 0.66
N GLY A 54 2.88 9.73 0.91
CA GLY A 54 2.29 10.15 2.18
C GLY A 54 1.04 9.34 2.51
N THR A 55 0.11 9.27 1.55
CA THR A 55 -1.14 8.50 1.64
C THR A 55 -0.87 7.01 1.87
N GLN A 56 0.07 6.40 1.15
CA GLN A 56 0.46 5.00 1.36
C GLN A 56 0.92 4.75 2.81
N ARG A 57 1.71 5.66 3.40
CA ARG A 57 2.11 5.55 4.82
C ARG A 57 0.95 5.81 5.79
N ALA A 58 0.01 6.68 5.43
CA ALA A 58 -1.19 6.94 6.22
C ALA A 58 -2.05 5.67 6.28
N ILE A 59 -2.32 5.04 5.13
CA ILE A 59 -3.05 3.77 5.02
C ILE A 59 -2.41 2.67 5.91
N ILE A 60 -1.08 2.55 5.92
CA ILE A 60 -0.39 1.58 6.79
C ILE A 60 -0.61 1.90 8.28
N ARG A 61 -0.58 3.18 8.66
CA ARG A 61 -0.84 3.61 10.05
C ARG A 61 -2.31 3.36 10.44
N ASP A 62 -3.24 3.67 9.55
CA ASP A 62 -4.67 3.48 9.78
C ASP A 62 -4.99 1.98 9.93
N ARG A 63 -4.37 1.13 9.11
CA ARG A 63 -4.46 -0.32 9.27
C ARG A 63 -3.99 -0.81 10.64
N ALA A 64 -2.85 -0.31 11.12
CA ALA A 64 -2.35 -0.66 12.45
C ALA A 64 -3.28 -0.17 13.57
N ALA A 65 -3.93 0.99 13.39
CA ALA A 65 -4.92 1.51 14.31
C ALA A 65 -6.19 0.63 14.34
N LEU A 66 -6.69 0.23 13.16
CA LEU A 66 -7.81 -0.72 13.03
C LEU A 66 -7.47 -2.06 13.68
N GLU A 67 -6.27 -2.62 13.48
CA GLU A 67 -5.84 -3.87 14.14
C GLU A 67 -5.81 -3.77 15.67
N LYS A 68 -5.51 -2.59 16.22
CA LYS A 68 -5.57 -2.34 17.67
C LYS A 68 -7.02 -2.25 18.16
N GLN A 69 -7.89 -1.56 17.41
CA GLN A 69 -9.32 -1.46 17.72
C GLN A 69 -10.02 -2.82 17.64
N GLU A 70 -9.64 -3.67 16.68
CA GLU A 70 -10.11 -5.06 16.56
C GLU A 70 -9.86 -5.83 17.85
N LYS A 71 -8.62 -5.81 18.35
CA LYS A 71 -8.24 -6.47 19.61
C LYS A 71 -8.97 -5.89 20.82
N GLN A 72 -9.25 -4.58 20.84
CA GLN A 72 -9.98 -3.94 21.92
C GLN A 72 -11.45 -4.40 21.94
N LEU A 73 -12.11 -4.42 20.78
CA LEU A 73 -13.48 -4.92 20.64
C LEU A 73 -13.59 -6.40 21.00
N GLU A 74 -12.63 -7.23 20.60
CA GLU A 74 -12.59 -8.64 21.01
C GLU A 74 -12.52 -8.81 22.53
N LEU A 75 -11.71 -8.01 23.22
CA LEU A 75 -11.63 -8.03 24.69
C LEU A 75 -12.92 -7.54 25.35
N GLU A 76 -13.59 -6.55 24.76
CA GLU A 76 -14.85 -6.01 25.26
C GLU A 76 -16.01 -7.01 25.07
N ILE A 77 -16.11 -7.63 23.90
CA ILE A 77 -17.06 -8.73 23.63
C ILE A 77 -16.83 -9.86 24.64
N LYS A 78 -15.57 -10.23 24.90
CA LYS A 78 -15.22 -11.25 25.92
C LYS A 78 -15.68 -10.86 27.33
N LYS A 79 -15.61 -9.58 27.70
CA LYS A 79 -16.11 -9.10 29.00
C LYS A 79 -17.64 -9.13 29.06
N MET A 80 -18.32 -8.63 28.03
CA MET A 80 -19.78 -8.58 27.99
C MET A 80 -20.40 -9.98 27.89
N ALA A 81 -19.73 -10.92 27.22
CA ALA A 81 -20.15 -12.32 27.14
C ALA A 81 -20.10 -13.01 28.51
N LYS A 82 -19.08 -12.72 29.33
CA LYS A 82 -18.99 -13.23 30.71
C LYS A 82 -20.06 -12.67 31.63
N ILE A 83 -20.46 -11.42 31.42
CA ILE A 83 -21.55 -10.76 32.16
C ILE A 83 -22.92 -11.32 31.72
N GLY A 84 -23.00 -11.92 30.52
CA GLY A 84 -24.24 -12.49 29.98
C GLY A 84 -25.14 -11.46 29.28
N ASN A 85 -24.64 -10.25 29.00
CA ASN A 85 -25.40 -9.23 28.28
C ASN A 85 -25.36 -9.49 26.76
N LYS A 86 -26.34 -10.26 26.29
CA LYS A 86 -26.45 -10.69 24.88
C LYS A 86 -26.67 -9.53 23.91
N GLU A 87 -27.40 -8.49 24.30
CA GLU A 87 -27.68 -7.35 23.42
C GLU A 87 -26.41 -6.52 23.16
N ALA A 88 -25.65 -6.22 24.22
CA ALA A 88 -24.37 -5.52 24.09
C ALA A 88 -23.35 -6.33 23.27
N CYS A 89 -23.29 -7.66 23.47
CA CYS A 89 -22.47 -8.55 22.64
C CYS A 89 -22.84 -8.47 21.15
N ARG A 90 -24.14 -8.46 20.82
CA ARG A 90 -24.60 -8.39 19.43
C ARG A 90 -24.21 -7.06 18.77
N VAL A 91 -24.31 -5.94 19.48
CA VAL A 91 -23.90 -4.63 18.96
C VAL A 91 -22.39 -4.55 18.74
N LEU A 92 -21.60 -5.00 19.72
CA LEU A 92 -20.13 -5.00 19.61
C LEU A 92 -19.63 -5.98 18.53
N ALA A 93 -20.30 -7.11 18.35
CA ALA A 93 -19.98 -8.06 17.28
C ALA A 93 -20.27 -7.49 15.89
N LYS A 94 -21.38 -6.76 15.71
CA LYS A 94 -21.64 -6.01 14.47
C LYS A 94 -20.52 -5.00 14.18
N GLN A 95 -20.05 -4.28 15.20
CA GLN A 95 -18.91 -3.35 15.05
C GLN A 95 -17.62 -4.08 14.67
N LEU A 96 -17.36 -5.26 15.26
CA LEU A 96 -16.18 -6.07 14.92
C LEU A 96 -16.22 -6.53 13.45
N VAL A 97 -17.37 -6.98 12.95
CA VAL A 97 -17.54 -7.37 11.53
C VAL A 97 -17.29 -6.17 10.61
N HIS A 98 -17.87 -5.01 10.92
CA HIS A 98 -17.64 -3.80 10.14
C HIS A 98 -16.16 -3.39 10.11
N LEU A 99 -15.49 -3.48 11.26
CA LEU A 99 -14.07 -3.16 11.39
C LEU A 99 -13.18 -4.14 10.61
N ARG A 100 -13.52 -5.44 10.60
CA ARG A 100 -12.86 -6.45 9.74
C ARG A 100 -13.07 -6.16 8.25
N LYS A 101 -14.28 -5.80 7.83
CA LYS A 101 -14.57 -5.37 6.45
C LYS A 101 -13.76 -4.12 6.07
N GLN A 102 -13.71 -3.12 6.95
CA GLN A 102 -12.92 -1.90 6.75
C GLN A 102 -11.42 -2.19 6.61
N LYS A 103 -10.88 -3.09 7.45
CA LYS A 103 -9.50 -3.58 7.34
C LYS A 103 -9.25 -4.26 6.00
N THR A 104 -10.14 -5.12 5.52
CA THR A 104 -10.04 -5.75 4.19
C THR A 104 -10.08 -4.71 3.07
N ARG A 105 -11.03 -3.76 3.13
CA ARG A 105 -11.13 -2.65 2.17
C ARG A 105 -9.88 -1.78 2.14
N THR A 106 -9.15 -1.68 3.25
CA THR A 106 -7.88 -0.93 3.32
C THR A 106 -6.79 -1.57 2.43
N PHE A 107 -6.80 -2.89 2.22
CA PHE A 107 -5.89 -3.54 1.26
C PHE A 107 -6.21 -3.16 -0.18
N ALA A 108 -7.50 -3.12 -0.54
CA ALA A 108 -7.96 -2.65 -1.85
C ALA A 108 -7.49 -1.22 -2.13
N VAL A 109 -7.72 -0.31 -1.17
CA VAL A 109 -7.29 1.08 -1.26
C VAL A 109 -5.77 1.18 -1.36
N SER A 110 -5.02 0.36 -0.62
CA SER A 110 -3.55 0.30 -0.73
C SER A 110 -3.09 -0.12 -2.14
N SER A 111 -3.75 -1.11 -2.73
CA SER A 111 -3.46 -1.56 -4.09
C SER A 111 -3.77 -0.46 -5.12
N LYS A 112 -4.90 0.23 -4.99
CA LYS A 112 -5.30 1.35 -5.86
C LYS A 112 -4.32 2.53 -5.76
N VAL A 113 -3.85 2.88 -4.55
CA VAL A 113 -2.81 3.92 -4.39
C VAL A 113 -1.48 3.48 -5.02
N THR A 114 -1.17 2.19 -4.96
CA THR A 114 0.05 1.63 -5.56
C THR A 114 -0.02 1.61 -7.10
N SER A 115 -1.18 1.31 -7.69
CA SER A 115 -1.39 1.41 -9.14
C SER A 115 -1.29 2.87 -9.60
N MET A 116 -1.95 3.80 -8.91
CA MET A 116 -1.83 5.24 -9.19
C MET A 116 -0.38 5.72 -9.09
N SER A 117 0.37 5.28 -8.07
CA SER A 117 1.82 5.59 -7.95
C SER A 117 2.63 5.10 -9.15
N THR A 118 2.27 3.93 -9.70
CA THR A 118 2.90 3.38 -10.89
C THR A 118 2.51 4.17 -12.13
N GLN A 119 1.23 4.50 -12.30
CA GLN A 119 0.73 5.35 -13.37
C GLN A 119 1.42 6.74 -13.35
N THR A 120 1.56 7.37 -12.19
CA THR A 120 2.30 8.63 -12.04
C THR A 120 3.78 8.49 -12.41
N LYS A 121 4.42 7.34 -12.13
CA LYS A 121 5.82 7.08 -12.57
C LYS A 121 5.92 6.93 -14.09
N VAL A 122 4.95 6.26 -14.71
CA VAL A 122 4.85 6.16 -16.17
C VAL A 122 4.67 7.55 -16.77
N MET A 123 3.75 8.35 -16.24
CA MET A 123 3.51 9.73 -16.67
C MET A 123 4.76 10.62 -16.52
N ASN A 124 5.52 10.46 -15.43
CA ASN A 124 6.80 11.17 -15.24
C ASN A 124 7.84 10.77 -16.31
N SER A 125 7.94 9.48 -16.61
CA SER A 125 8.85 8.98 -17.65
C SER A 125 8.43 9.43 -19.05
N GLN A 126 7.13 9.39 -19.35
CA GLN A 126 6.55 9.92 -20.59
C GLN A 126 6.81 11.42 -20.72
N MET A 127 6.67 12.20 -19.64
CA MET A 127 6.99 13.63 -19.67
C MET A 127 8.47 13.88 -19.93
N LYS A 128 9.38 13.18 -19.25
CA LYS A 128 10.83 13.30 -19.53
C LYS A 128 11.15 12.95 -20.98
N MET A 129 10.52 11.90 -21.51
CA MET A 129 10.65 11.51 -22.92
C MET A 129 10.09 12.59 -23.84
N ALA A 130 8.92 13.18 -23.55
CA ALA A 130 8.35 14.29 -24.32
C ALA A 130 9.25 15.54 -24.29
N GLY A 131 9.88 15.83 -23.14
CA GLY A 131 10.88 16.89 -23.01
C GLY A 131 12.11 16.62 -23.89
N ALA A 132 12.64 15.40 -23.86
CA ALA A 132 13.76 14.97 -24.71
C ALA A 132 13.39 14.93 -26.21
N MET A 133 12.17 14.51 -26.53
CA MET A 133 11.62 14.53 -27.90
C MET A 133 11.39 15.96 -28.36
N SER A 134 11.04 16.90 -27.49
CA SER A 134 10.90 18.33 -27.83
C SER A 134 12.25 18.95 -28.15
N THR A 135 13.29 18.73 -27.34
CA THR A 135 14.66 19.14 -27.68
C THR A 135 15.17 18.44 -28.92
N THR A 136 14.93 17.13 -29.05
CA THR A 136 15.28 16.37 -30.26
C THR A 136 14.51 16.87 -31.47
N ALA A 137 13.24 17.26 -31.36
CA ALA A 137 12.41 17.82 -32.42
C ALA A 137 12.85 19.23 -32.80
N LYS A 138 13.35 20.04 -31.86
CA LYS A 138 13.99 21.33 -32.16
C LYS A 138 15.29 21.13 -32.95
N THR A 139 16.14 20.18 -32.53
CA THR A 139 17.36 19.80 -33.27
C THR A 139 17.01 19.14 -34.61
N MET A 140 15.97 18.31 -34.62
CA MET A 140 15.49 17.62 -35.80
C MET A 140 14.81 18.59 -36.73
N GLN A 141 14.11 19.65 -36.33
CA GLN A 141 13.66 20.72 -37.23
C GLN A 141 14.84 21.40 -37.93
N ALA A 142 15.96 21.62 -37.21
CA ALA A 142 17.18 22.14 -37.80
C ALA A 142 17.80 21.14 -38.82
N VAL A 143 17.62 19.83 -38.61
CA VAL A 143 18.10 18.74 -39.50
C VAL A 143 17.07 18.35 -40.59
N ASN A 144 15.78 18.51 -40.36
CA ASN A 144 14.62 18.16 -41.21
C ASN A 144 14.45 19.16 -42.34
N LYS A 145 15.16 20.30 -42.27
CA LYS A 145 15.49 21.11 -43.45
C LYS A 145 16.35 20.33 -44.48
N LYS A 146 16.83 19.13 -44.14
CA LYS A 146 17.63 18.22 -44.97
C LYS A 146 17.24 16.73 -44.85
N MET A 147 16.11 16.35 -44.24
CA MET A 147 15.73 14.93 -44.06
C MET A 147 14.23 14.66 -44.30
N ASP A 148 13.88 13.38 -44.49
CA ASP A 148 12.63 12.91 -45.12
C ASP A 148 11.48 12.65 -44.10
N PRO A 149 10.31 13.33 -44.21
CA PRO A 149 9.24 13.34 -43.20
C PRO A 149 8.45 12.02 -43.05
N GLN A 150 8.53 11.09 -43.99
CA GLN A 150 7.68 9.89 -44.01
C GLN A 150 7.94 8.92 -42.84
N LYS A 151 9.20 8.75 -42.39
CA LYS A 151 9.54 7.81 -41.30
C LYS A 151 9.09 8.30 -39.92
N THR A 152 9.04 9.60 -39.69
CA THR A 152 8.60 10.19 -38.42
C THR A 152 7.11 9.99 -38.19
N LEU A 153 6.30 10.08 -39.25
CA LEU A 153 4.85 9.87 -39.19
C LEU A 153 4.51 8.41 -38.81
N GLN A 154 5.28 7.46 -39.34
CA GLN A 154 5.09 6.04 -39.06
C GLN A 154 5.42 5.68 -37.59
N THR A 155 6.48 6.26 -37.03
CA THR A 155 6.81 6.10 -35.59
C THR A 155 5.73 6.71 -34.69
N MET A 156 5.13 7.83 -35.08
CA MET A 156 4.07 8.47 -34.30
C MET A 156 2.77 7.64 -34.31
N GLN A 157 2.42 7.03 -35.45
CA GLN A 157 1.28 6.11 -35.53
C GLN A 157 1.49 4.84 -34.68
N ASN A 158 2.68 4.28 -34.69
CA ASN A 158 3.00 3.11 -33.86
C ASN A 158 2.91 3.45 -32.37
N PHE A 159 3.40 4.63 -31.97
CA PHE A 159 3.27 5.11 -30.59
C PHE A 159 1.81 5.29 -30.17
N GLN A 160 0.96 5.87 -31.03
CA GLN A 160 -0.48 5.99 -30.75
C GLN A 160 -1.16 4.63 -30.56
N LYS A 161 -0.84 3.63 -31.40
CA LYS A 161 -1.37 2.27 -31.25
C LYS A 161 -0.93 1.61 -29.94
N GLU A 162 0.33 1.76 -29.57
CA GLU A 162 0.87 1.16 -28.35
C GLU A 162 0.29 1.81 -27.09
N ASN A 163 0.08 3.14 -27.12
CA ASN A 163 -0.55 3.89 -26.04
C ASN A 163 -2.03 3.49 -25.87
N MET A 164 -2.77 3.32 -26.97
CA MET A 164 -4.16 2.87 -26.95
C MET A 164 -4.30 1.42 -26.44
N LYS A 165 -3.34 0.55 -26.78
CA LYS A 165 -3.29 -0.81 -26.24
C LYS A 165 -3.04 -0.83 -24.73
N MET A 166 -2.22 0.10 -24.22
CA MET A 166 -1.96 0.26 -22.80
C MET A 166 -3.22 0.72 -22.04
N GLU A 167 -3.97 1.67 -22.61
CA GLU A 167 -5.21 2.22 -22.03
C GLU A 167 -6.30 1.13 -21.90
N MET A 168 -6.50 0.31 -22.94
CA MET A 168 -7.44 -0.83 -22.87
C MET A 168 -7.08 -1.87 -21.80
N THR A 169 -5.79 -2.12 -21.58
CA THR A 169 -5.38 -3.03 -20.49
C THR A 169 -5.59 -2.44 -19.11
N GLU A 170 -5.56 -1.11 -18.96
CA GLU A 170 -5.81 -0.44 -17.68
C GLU A 170 -7.31 -0.45 -17.35
N GLU A 171 -8.20 -0.28 -18.33
CA GLU A 171 -9.67 -0.43 -18.16
C GLU A 171 -10.06 -1.85 -17.74
N MET A 172 -9.58 -2.89 -18.44
CA MET A 172 -9.91 -4.28 -18.08
C MET A 172 -9.46 -4.66 -16.66
N ILE A 173 -8.35 -4.10 -16.18
CA ILE A 173 -7.85 -4.34 -14.82
C ILE A 173 -8.71 -3.60 -13.78
N ASN A 174 -9.20 -2.41 -14.08
CA ASN A 174 -10.08 -1.68 -13.17
C ASN A 174 -11.47 -2.34 -13.08
N ASP A 175 -12.04 -2.80 -14.19
CA ASP A 175 -13.34 -3.48 -14.21
C ASP A 175 -13.30 -4.79 -13.42
N THR A 176 -12.23 -5.58 -13.56
CA THR A 176 -12.06 -6.80 -12.74
C THR A 176 -11.84 -6.50 -11.26
N LEU A 177 -11.21 -5.38 -10.93
CA LEU A 177 -11.06 -4.96 -9.54
C LEU A 177 -12.40 -4.50 -8.96
N ASP A 178 -13.19 -3.72 -9.71
CA ASP A 178 -14.46 -3.17 -9.25
C ASP A 178 -15.54 -4.26 -9.09
N ASP A 179 -15.61 -5.25 -9.99
CA ASP A 179 -16.50 -6.42 -9.85
C ASP A 179 -16.20 -7.25 -8.58
N ILE A 180 -14.93 -7.33 -8.17
CA ILE A 180 -14.52 -8.01 -6.91
C ILE A 180 -14.98 -7.21 -5.68
N PHE A 181 -15.16 -5.89 -5.80
CA PHE A 181 -15.55 -5.03 -4.67
C PHE A 181 -17.05 -4.81 -4.54
N ASP A 182 -17.83 -4.91 -5.61
CA ASP A 182 -19.27 -4.63 -5.60
C ASP A 182 -20.13 -5.84 -5.22
N GLY A 183 -19.59 -7.06 -5.31
CA GLY A 183 -20.38 -8.30 -5.23
C GLY A 183 -20.78 -8.84 -3.84
N SER A 184 -20.80 -8.07 -2.74
CA SER A 184 -21.16 -8.64 -1.42
C SER A 184 -21.64 -7.65 -0.36
N ASP A 185 -22.71 -6.91 -0.67
CA ASP A 185 -23.43 -6.07 0.31
C ASP A 185 -24.80 -6.66 0.72
N ASP A 186 -24.88 -7.98 0.82
CA ASP A 186 -26.07 -8.63 1.39
C ASP A 186 -26.11 -8.42 2.92
N GLU A 187 -26.95 -7.48 3.32
CA GLU A 187 -27.24 -7.17 4.73
C GLU A 187 -27.89 -8.36 5.47
N GLU A 188 -28.49 -9.32 4.76
CA GLU A 188 -29.21 -10.46 5.35
C GLU A 188 -28.26 -11.53 5.93
N GLU A 189 -27.07 -11.72 5.36
CA GLU A 189 -26.03 -12.63 5.89
C GLU A 189 -25.34 -12.09 7.15
N SER A 190 -25.48 -10.79 7.44
CA SER A 190 -24.75 -10.14 8.53
C SER A 190 -25.15 -10.64 9.92
N GLN A 191 -26.37 -11.16 10.08
CA GLN A 191 -26.84 -11.73 11.34
C GLN A 191 -26.18 -13.08 11.65
N ASP A 192 -26.11 -13.95 10.64
CA ASP A 192 -25.50 -15.27 10.76
C ASP A 192 -23.98 -15.15 10.93
N ILE A 193 -23.35 -14.22 10.22
CA ILE A 193 -21.93 -13.87 10.40
C ILE A 193 -21.67 -13.36 11.82
N VAL A 194 -22.56 -12.55 12.39
CA VAL A 194 -22.43 -12.08 13.78
C VAL A 194 -22.53 -13.23 14.77
N ASN A 195 -23.48 -14.15 14.59
CA ASN A 195 -23.62 -15.33 15.44
C ASN A 195 -22.39 -16.24 15.32
N GLN A 196 -21.90 -16.48 14.10
CA GLN A 196 -20.69 -17.24 13.85
C GLN A 196 -19.45 -16.64 14.54
N VAL A 197 -19.27 -15.31 14.47
CA VAL A 197 -18.17 -14.62 15.16
C VAL A 197 -18.30 -14.72 16.69
N LEU A 198 -19.53 -14.61 17.21
CA LEU A 198 -19.78 -14.78 18.63
C LEU A 198 -19.49 -16.23 19.10
N ASP A 199 -19.84 -17.23 18.29
CA ASP A 199 -19.54 -18.64 18.56
C ASP A 199 -18.03 -18.91 18.46
N GLU A 200 -17.33 -18.34 17.48
CA GLU A 200 -15.88 -18.44 17.34
C GLU A 200 -15.17 -17.87 18.58
N ILE A 201 -15.61 -16.71 19.08
CA ILE A 201 -15.12 -16.11 20.33
C ILE A 201 -15.53 -16.94 21.56
N GLY A 202 -16.75 -17.51 21.58
CA GLY A 202 -17.25 -18.37 22.65
C GLY A 202 -16.49 -19.70 22.76
N ILE A 203 -16.11 -20.28 21.62
CA ILE A 203 -15.27 -21.47 21.51
C ILE A 203 -13.84 -21.13 21.92
N GLU A 204 -13.28 -19.97 21.56
CA GLU A 204 -11.97 -19.55 22.08
C GLU A 204 -11.95 -19.47 23.61
N ILE A 205 -13.02 -18.93 24.22
CA ILE A 205 -13.13 -18.83 25.67
C ILE A 205 -13.20 -20.23 26.29
N SER A 206 -14.06 -21.10 25.76
CA SER A 206 -14.24 -22.47 26.25
C SER A 206 -12.98 -23.31 26.05
N GLY A 207 -12.29 -23.16 24.91
CA GLY A 207 -11.03 -23.83 24.59
C GLY A 207 -9.85 -23.35 25.42
N LYS A 208 -9.74 -22.05 25.72
CA LYS A 208 -8.70 -21.50 26.61
C LYS A 208 -8.96 -21.84 28.09
N MET A 209 -10.23 -21.98 28.49
CA MET A 209 -10.62 -22.36 29.85
C MET A 209 -10.53 -23.87 30.10
N ALA A 210 -10.84 -24.71 29.11
CA ALA A 210 -10.63 -26.16 29.18
C ALA A 210 -9.14 -26.56 29.16
N LYS A 211 -8.27 -25.69 28.64
CA LYS A 211 -6.81 -25.92 28.54
C LYS A 211 -5.98 -25.22 29.64
N ALA A 212 -6.63 -24.50 30.55
CA ALA A 212 -5.96 -23.95 31.73
C ALA A 212 -5.91 -25.02 32.84
N PRO A 213 -4.73 -25.39 33.37
CA PRO A 213 -4.66 -26.31 34.49
C PRO A 213 -5.31 -25.62 35.70
N SER A 214 -6.36 -26.22 36.26
CA SER A 214 -7.00 -25.76 37.49
C SER A 214 -6.03 -25.90 38.67
N ALA A 215 -5.16 -24.91 38.85
CA ALA A 215 -4.33 -24.77 40.02
C ALA A 215 -5.17 -24.17 41.15
N ALA A 216 -5.72 -25.05 41.99
CA ALA A 216 -5.94 -24.91 43.44
C ALA A 216 -7.29 -25.49 43.90
N ARG A 217 -7.24 -26.72 44.45
CA ARG A 217 -7.88 -27.02 45.74
C ARG A 217 -7.22 -28.23 46.41
N SER A 218 -6.35 -27.90 47.36
CA SER A 218 -6.00 -28.58 48.62
C SER A 218 -6.48 -30.02 48.90
N LEU A 219 -5.48 -30.83 49.28
CA LEU A 219 -5.46 -32.01 50.18
C LEU A 219 -5.82 -33.40 49.62
N PRO A 220 -5.03 -34.45 49.97
CA PRO A 220 -5.27 -35.82 49.54
C PRO A 220 -6.29 -36.46 50.50
N SER A 221 -7.42 -36.91 49.97
CA SER A 221 -8.22 -37.94 50.61
C SER A 221 -8.61 -38.96 49.54
N ALA A 222 -8.23 -40.20 49.79
CA ALA A 222 -8.42 -41.33 48.92
C ALA A 222 -9.91 -41.72 48.87
N SER A 223 -10.44 -41.95 47.66
CA SER A 223 -11.32 -43.09 47.32
C SER A 223 -11.84 -42.98 45.87
N THR A 224 -11.51 -44.00 45.06
CA THR A 224 -12.41 -44.75 44.14
C THR A 224 -13.22 -43.93 43.12
N SER A 225 -13.15 -44.08 41.79
CA SER A 225 -12.72 -45.17 40.90
C SER A 225 -12.72 -44.63 39.46
N LYS A 226 -11.63 -44.85 38.73
CA LYS A 226 -11.59 -44.76 37.26
C LYS A 226 -12.35 -45.94 36.66
N ALA A 227 -12.94 -45.69 35.51
CA ALA A 227 -13.61 -46.63 34.62
C ALA A 227 -12.93 -48.01 34.53
N THR A 228 -13.68 -49.05 34.86
CA THR A 228 -13.47 -50.40 34.34
C THR A 228 -14.39 -50.58 33.15
N ILE A 229 -13.84 -50.38 31.94
CA ILE A 229 -14.41 -51.02 30.76
C ILE A 229 -14.17 -52.51 31.00
N SER A 230 -15.23 -53.30 31.16
CA SER A 230 -15.13 -54.72 31.47
C SER A 230 -14.60 -55.49 30.27
N ASP A 231 -13.76 -56.51 30.53
CA ASP A 231 -13.16 -57.39 29.53
C ASP A 231 -14.22 -58.05 28.62
N GLU A 232 -15.47 -58.18 29.10
CA GLU A 232 -16.63 -58.66 28.32
C GLU A 232 -17.01 -57.77 27.12
N GLU A 233 -16.82 -56.44 27.22
CA GLU A 233 -17.15 -55.52 26.11
C GLU A 233 -16.07 -55.57 25.01
N ILE A 234 -14.82 -55.86 25.40
CA ILE A 234 -13.68 -56.00 24.49
C ILE A 234 -13.78 -57.33 23.71
N GLU A 235 -14.14 -58.44 24.37
CA GLU A 235 -14.41 -59.72 23.69
C GLU A 235 -15.58 -59.63 22.69
N ARG A 236 -16.61 -58.84 23.03
CA ARG A 236 -17.78 -58.66 22.17
C ARG A 236 -17.44 -57.87 20.89
N GLN A 237 -16.55 -56.89 20.98
CA GLN A 237 -16.08 -56.10 19.84
C GLN A 237 -15.11 -56.90 18.93
N LEU A 238 -14.29 -57.78 19.50
CA LEU A 238 -13.42 -58.69 18.73
C LEU A 238 -14.24 -59.71 17.94
N LYS A 239 -15.30 -60.27 18.54
CA LYS A 239 -16.18 -61.24 17.87
C LYS A 239 -17.06 -60.63 16.77
N ALA A 240 -17.38 -59.34 16.90
CA ALA A 240 -18.15 -58.60 15.89
C ALA A 240 -17.33 -58.25 14.63
N LEU A 241 -16.00 -58.27 14.71
CA LEU A 241 -15.10 -57.97 13.59
C LEU A 241 -14.61 -59.22 12.84
N GLY A 242 -15.06 -60.43 13.25
CA GLY A 242 -14.86 -61.66 12.47
C GLY A 242 -13.40 -62.08 12.28
N VAL A 243 -12.55 -61.80 13.27
CA VAL A 243 -11.18 -62.31 13.32
C VAL A 243 -11.17 -63.44 14.34
N ASP A 244 -11.30 -64.68 13.87
CA ASP A 244 -10.95 -65.89 14.65
C ASP A 244 -9.43 -65.97 14.88
#